data_AF-A0A0B0MVX2-F1
#
_entry.id   AF-A0A0B0MVX2-F1
#
_cell.length_a   1.000
_cell.length_b   1.000
_cell.length_c   1.000
_cell.angle_alpha   90.00
_cell.angle_beta   90.00
_cell.angle_gamma   90.00
#
_symmetry.space_group_name_H-M   'P 1'
#
loop_
_entity.id
_entity.type
_entity.pdbx_description
1 polymer ?
#
loop_
_entity_poly.entity_id
_entity_poly.type
_entity_poly.pdbx_seq_one_letter_code
_entity_poly.pdbx_strand_id
1 'polypeptide(L)'
;MMTSKQMKFEQVNTGFMKKFEGQWRIEPIFVDEETCFPFKPKTLAEYCSCSGGKGRIGSKVSLDQLVQPAIVPPPPISWYLRGITTKTTEMLIHDLVAEADRLTGGRRSDSETSSKKFRLSKELNEYDPIEQIFNIKQRWSLHRRNAKQHRKKLLNV
;
A
#
# COMPACT_ATOMS: atom_id res chain seq x y z
N MET A 1 -16.79 8.73 18.41
CA MET A 1 -16.11 9.19 17.16
C MET A 1 -15.00 8.21 16.85
N MET A 2 -14.79 7.87 15.57
CA MET A 2 -13.65 6.99 15.22
C MET A 2 -12.36 7.82 15.30
N THR A 3 -11.35 7.29 15.99
CA THR A 3 -10.10 7.99 16.26
C THR A 3 -9.11 7.78 15.13
N SER A 4 -8.56 8.85 14.57
CA SER A 4 -7.39 8.75 13.69
C SER A 4 -6.15 8.36 14.48
N LYS A 5 -5.25 7.61 13.84
CA LYS A 5 -3.94 7.27 14.41
C LYS A 5 -2.85 7.98 13.63
N GLN A 6 -1.86 8.48 14.36
CA GLN A 6 -0.67 9.08 13.78
C GLN A 6 0.58 8.37 14.32
N MET A 7 1.53 8.10 13.44
CA MET A 7 2.84 7.57 13.81
C MET A 7 3.91 8.40 13.12
N LYS A 8 4.71 9.11 13.92
CA LYS A 8 5.86 9.87 13.43
C LYS A 8 7.10 8.99 13.52
N PHE A 9 7.99 9.15 12.55
CA PHE A 9 9.29 8.51 12.57
C PHE A 9 10.35 9.52 12.18
N GLU A 10 11.51 9.39 12.82
CA GLU A 10 12.68 10.21 12.56
C GLU A 10 13.92 9.33 12.51
N GLN A 11 14.97 9.91 11.95
CA GLN A 11 16.22 9.24 11.73
C GLN A 11 16.96 9.03 13.06
N VAL A 12 17.32 7.78 13.35
CA VAL A 12 18.05 7.45 14.59
C VAL A 12 19.55 7.75 14.49
N ASN A 13 20.16 7.61 13.31
CA ASN A 13 21.58 7.89 13.09
C ASN A 13 21.80 8.57 11.74
N THR A 14 22.57 9.66 11.74
CA THR A 14 22.82 10.56 10.60
C THR A 14 23.54 9.91 9.42
N GLY A 15 24.46 8.96 9.59
CA GLY A 15 25.05 8.16 8.48
C GLY A 15 25.13 8.88 7.11
N PHE A 16 24.46 8.32 6.09
CA PHE A 16 24.37 8.88 4.73
C PHE A 16 23.21 9.88 4.52
N MET A 17 22.42 10.17 5.55
CA MET A 17 21.19 10.94 5.46
C MET A 17 21.22 12.15 6.41
N LYS A 18 21.03 13.34 5.87
CA LYS A 18 20.90 14.56 6.68
C LYS A 18 19.57 14.59 7.43
N LYS A 19 18.48 14.20 6.75
CA LYS A 19 17.15 14.07 7.32
C LYS A 19 16.44 12.87 6.73
N PHE A 20 15.86 12.07 7.60
CA PHE A 20 14.92 11.03 7.22
C PHE A 20 13.80 11.05 8.25
N GLU A 21 12.73 11.76 7.94
CA GLU A 21 11.60 11.95 8.84
C GLU A 21 10.30 11.79 8.08
N GLY A 22 9.24 11.44 8.80
CA GLY A 22 7.93 11.32 8.19
C GLY A 22 6.85 10.98 9.18
N GLN A 23 5.64 10.91 8.67
CA GLN A 23 4.47 10.56 9.45
C GLN A 23 3.50 9.72 8.64
N TRP A 24 3.02 8.67 9.28
CA TRP A 24 1.87 7.90 8.84
C TRP A 24 0.63 8.46 9.51
N ARG A 25 -0.39 8.80 8.72
CA ARG A 25 -1.74 9.10 9.19
C ARG A 25 -2.69 8.01 8.74
N ILE A 26 -3.45 7.47 9.67
CA ILE A 26 -4.42 6.40 9.42
C ILE A 26 -5.79 6.93 9.86
N GLU A 27 -6.67 7.12 8.89
CA GLU A 27 -8.01 7.63 9.09
C GLU A 27 -9.03 6.54 8.78
N PRO A 28 -9.95 6.22 9.69
CA PRO A 28 -11.02 5.28 9.41
C PRO A 28 -12.01 5.91 8.43
N ILE A 29 -12.44 5.14 7.43
CA ILE A 29 -13.40 5.57 6.43
C ILE A 29 -14.56 4.58 6.34
N PHE A 30 -15.76 5.09 6.13
CA PHE A 30 -16.94 4.27 5.82
C PHE A 30 -17.00 4.09 4.30
N VAL A 31 -16.78 2.87 3.82
CA VAL A 31 -16.67 2.60 2.37
C VAL A 31 -18.02 2.71 1.69
N ASP A 32 -19.07 2.28 2.39
CA ASP A 32 -20.44 2.22 1.87
C ASP A 32 -21.32 3.34 2.44
N GLU A 33 -20.75 4.50 2.80
CA GLU A 33 -21.52 5.59 3.42
C GLU A 33 -22.68 6.10 2.56
N GLU A 34 -22.54 6.04 1.24
CA GLU A 34 -23.58 6.43 0.26
C GLU A 34 -24.85 5.57 0.39
N THR A 35 -24.73 4.33 0.87
CA THR A 35 -25.90 3.44 1.07
C THR A 35 -26.80 3.89 2.22
N CYS A 36 -26.31 4.78 3.07
CA CYS A 36 -27.04 5.32 4.22
C CYS A 36 -27.85 6.58 3.89
N PHE A 37 -27.96 6.95 2.61
CA PHE A 37 -28.75 8.09 2.16
C PHE A 37 -30.19 8.03 2.71
N PRO A 38 -30.76 9.15 3.22
CA PRO A 38 -30.26 10.53 3.14
C PRO A 38 -29.30 10.95 4.28
N PHE A 39 -28.98 10.07 5.22
CA PHE A 39 -28.21 10.41 6.41
C PHE A 39 -26.74 10.01 6.26
N LYS A 40 -25.83 10.97 6.48
CA LYS A 40 -24.38 10.69 6.52
C LYS A 40 -23.95 10.27 7.93
N PRO A 41 -23.56 9.01 8.16
CA PRO A 41 -23.20 8.54 9.49
C PRO A 41 -21.88 9.16 9.94
N LYS A 42 -21.84 9.71 11.17
CA LYS A 42 -20.65 10.30 11.79
C LYS A 42 -20.02 9.37 12.82
N THR A 43 -20.79 8.41 13.32
CA THR A 43 -20.34 7.44 14.31
C THR A 43 -20.42 6.02 13.76
N LEU A 44 -19.60 5.13 14.33
CA LEU A 44 -19.65 3.71 14.00
C LEU A 44 -21.04 3.11 14.28
N ALA A 45 -21.70 3.54 15.35
CA ALA A 45 -23.04 3.07 15.71
C ALA A 45 -24.09 3.47 14.65
N GLU A 46 -24.07 4.73 14.21
CA GLU A 46 -24.92 5.21 13.11
C GLU A 46 -24.63 4.42 11.83
N TYR A 47 -23.36 4.22 11.51
CA TYR A 47 -22.95 3.48 10.32
C TYR A 47 -23.42 2.01 10.36
N CYS A 48 -23.27 1.33 11.50
CA CYS A 48 -23.76 -0.04 11.68
C CYS A 48 -25.28 -0.10 11.59
N SER A 49 -26.01 0.88 12.14
CA SER A 49 -27.47 0.92 12.08
C SER A 49 -27.97 1.10 10.65
N CYS A 50 -27.40 2.03 9.88
CA CYS A 50 -27.85 2.30 8.51
C CYS A 50 -27.43 1.21 7.52
N SER A 51 -26.25 0.61 7.70
CA SER A 51 -25.76 -0.47 6.84
C SER A 51 -26.29 -1.87 7.24
N GLY A 52 -27.17 -1.95 8.24
CA GLY A 52 -27.68 -3.23 8.76
C GLY A 52 -26.57 -4.15 9.28
N GLY A 53 -25.49 -3.59 9.80
CA GLY A 53 -24.29 -4.30 10.27
C GLY A 53 -23.39 -4.87 9.16
N LYS A 54 -23.71 -4.63 7.89
CA LYS A 54 -22.97 -5.17 6.72
C LYS A 54 -22.01 -4.16 6.08
N GLY A 55 -21.99 -2.92 6.56
CA GLY A 55 -21.14 -1.86 6.01
C GLY A 55 -19.65 -2.15 6.19
N ARG A 56 -18.86 -1.88 5.15
CA ARG A 56 -17.41 -2.07 5.18
C ARG A 56 -16.71 -0.83 5.74
N ILE A 57 -15.79 -1.07 6.66
CA ILE A 57 -14.92 -0.04 7.23
C ILE A 57 -13.55 -0.18 6.58
N GLY A 58 -13.08 0.90 5.96
CA GLY A 58 -11.75 1.00 5.38
C GLY A 58 -10.82 1.82 6.27
N SER A 59 -9.54 1.80 5.91
CA SER A 59 -8.53 2.70 6.46
C SER A 59 -7.88 3.47 5.34
N LYS A 60 -7.98 4.80 5.36
CA LYS A 60 -7.21 5.68 4.50
C LYS A 60 -5.85 5.91 5.15
N VAL A 61 -4.79 5.47 4.48
CA VAL A 61 -3.42 5.61 4.96
C VAL A 61 -2.73 6.71 4.13
N SER A 62 -2.13 7.69 4.80
CA SER A 62 -1.34 8.75 4.17
C SER A 62 0.07 8.75 4.74
N LEU A 63 1.08 8.83 3.87
CA LEU A 63 2.49 8.90 4.21
C LEU A 63 3.07 10.23 3.72
N ASP A 64 3.51 11.07 4.66
CA ASP A 64 4.42 12.18 4.33
C ASP A 64 5.83 11.78 4.75
N GLN A 65 6.79 11.85 3.83
CA GLN A 65 8.17 11.45 4.11
C GLN A 65 9.15 12.45 3.47
N LEU A 66 10.07 12.96 4.29
CA LEU A 66 11.20 13.78 3.88
C LEU A 66 12.46 12.93 3.87
N VAL A 67 13.13 12.88 2.71
CA VAL A 67 14.41 12.19 2.52
C VAL A 67 15.43 13.20 2.02
N GLN A 68 16.41 13.52 2.85
CA GLN A 68 17.50 14.43 2.52
C GLN A 68 18.84 13.72 2.73
N PRO A 69 19.62 13.44 1.68
CA PRO A 69 20.95 12.86 1.84
C PRO A 69 21.93 13.87 2.46
N ALA A 70 22.97 13.36 3.12
CA ALA A 70 24.02 14.19 3.72
C ALA A 70 24.75 15.05 2.68
N ILE A 71 24.95 14.48 1.49
CA ILE A 71 25.55 15.13 0.33
C ILE A 71 24.53 15.05 -0.80
N VAL A 72 24.04 16.20 -1.26
CA VAL A 72 23.18 16.26 -2.45
C VAL A 72 24.11 16.39 -3.66
N PRO A 73 24.25 15.34 -4.50
CA PRO A 73 25.09 15.46 -5.67
C PRO A 73 24.45 16.43 -6.68
N PRO A 74 25.26 17.10 -7.52
CA PRO A 74 24.72 17.92 -8.59
C PRO A 74 23.89 17.07 -9.57
N PRO A 75 22.96 17.68 -10.32
CA PRO A 75 22.34 17.04 -11.47
C PRO A 75 23.41 16.51 -12.44
N PRO A 76 23.21 15.36 -13.09
CA PRO A 76 21.99 14.55 -13.17
C PRO A 76 21.83 13.50 -12.06
N ILE A 77 22.84 13.31 -11.21
CA ILE A 77 22.88 12.22 -10.21
C ILE A 77 21.77 12.38 -9.17
N SER A 78 21.47 13.62 -8.76
CA SER A 78 20.34 13.90 -7.85
C SER A 78 18.99 13.50 -8.43
N TRP A 79 18.77 13.62 -9.74
CA TRP A 79 17.54 13.14 -10.38
C TRP A 79 17.40 11.63 -10.30
N TYR A 80 18.51 10.91 -10.47
CA TYR A 80 18.54 9.46 -10.34
C TYR A 80 18.23 9.00 -8.91
N LEU A 81 18.81 9.65 -7.90
CA LEU A 81 18.51 9.38 -6.49
C LEU A 81 17.03 9.63 -6.15
N ARG A 82 16.46 10.72 -6.66
CA ARG A 82 15.02 11.01 -6.53
C ARG A 82 14.19 9.88 -7.15
N GLY A 83 14.52 9.49 -8.38
CA GLY A 83 13.82 8.40 -9.08
C GLY A 83 13.88 7.06 -8.33
N ILE A 84 15.05 6.69 -7.79
CA ILE A 84 15.18 5.46 -6.98
C ILE A 84 14.32 5.55 -5.72
N THR A 85 14.38 6.67 -5.00
CA THR A 85 13.66 6.85 -3.74
C THR A 85 12.16 6.74 -3.98
N THR A 86 11.63 7.43 -5.00
CA THR A 86 10.22 7.34 -5.40
C THR A 86 9.80 5.91 -5.71
N LYS A 87 10.55 5.20 -6.58
CA LYS A 87 10.24 3.80 -6.92
C LYS A 87 10.29 2.87 -5.71
N THR A 88 11.21 3.12 -4.79
CA THR A 88 11.34 2.31 -3.57
C THR A 88 10.15 2.52 -2.65
N THR A 89 9.72 3.78 -2.44
CA THR A 89 8.53 4.10 -1.65
C THR A 89 7.25 3.56 -2.30
N GLU A 90 7.13 3.62 -3.62
CA GLU A 90 6.01 3.04 -4.36
C GLU A 90 5.90 1.52 -4.11
N MET A 91 7.03 0.79 -4.22
CA MET A 91 7.06 -0.64 -3.89
C MET A 91 6.68 -0.91 -2.43
N LEU A 92 7.12 -0.07 -1.46
CA LEU A 92 6.72 -0.17 -0.05
C LEU A 92 5.20 -0.07 0.13
N ILE A 93 4.58 0.89 -0.56
CA ILE A 93 3.14 1.12 -0.46
C ILE A 93 2.35 -0.04 -1.08
N HIS A 94 2.73 -0.51 -2.26
CA HIS A 94 2.05 -1.64 -2.92
C HIS A 94 2.09 -2.91 -2.09
N ASP A 95 3.24 -3.19 -1.48
CA ASP A 95 3.38 -4.38 -0.65
C ASP A 95 2.58 -4.26 0.66
N LEU A 96 2.49 -3.06 1.24
CA LEU A 96 1.60 -2.80 2.37
C LEU A 96 0.13 -3.05 2.01
N VAL A 97 -0.31 -2.62 0.82
CA VAL A 97 -1.67 -2.87 0.32
C VAL A 97 -1.91 -4.37 0.13
N ALA A 98 -0.99 -5.07 -0.53
CA ALA A 98 -1.10 -6.51 -0.75
C ALA A 98 -1.15 -7.28 0.58
N GLU A 99 -0.37 -6.86 1.58
CA GLU A 99 -0.39 -7.47 2.91
C GLU A 99 -1.69 -7.16 3.67
N ALA A 100 -2.22 -5.94 3.56
CA ALA A 100 -3.52 -5.57 4.12
C ALA A 100 -4.66 -6.40 3.49
N ASP A 101 -4.62 -6.60 2.17
CA ASP A 101 -5.56 -7.44 1.44
C ASP A 101 -5.42 -8.91 1.86
N ARG A 102 -4.20 -9.40 2.10
CA ARG A 102 -3.98 -10.75 2.62
C ARG A 102 -4.59 -10.95 4.01
N LEU A 103 -4.34 -10.01 4.93
CA LEU A 103 -4.89 -10.04 6.29
C LEU A 103 -6.42 -9.94 6.31
N THR A 104 -6.98 -9.15 5.38
CA THR A 104 -8.44 -8.95 5.28
C THR A 104 -9.11 -10.09 4.50
N GLY A 105 -8.46 -10.60 3.47
CA GLY A 105 -8.92 -11.66 2.56
C GLY A 105 -8.89 -13.06 3.19
N GLY A 106 -8.02 -13.30 4.17
CA GLY A 106 -8.03 -14.52 4.98
C GLY A 106 -9.29 -14.72 5.85
N ARG A 107 -10.17 -13.71 5.96
CA ARG A 107 -11.50 -13.81 6.59
C ARG A 107 -12.64 -14.04 5.59
N ARG A 108 -12.36 -14.14 4.28
CA ARG A 108 -13.36 -14.45 3.25
C ARG A 108 -13.35 -15.94 2.91
N SER A 109 -13.66 -16.76 3.90
CA SER A 109 -14.36 -18.01 3.64
C SER A 109 -15.83 -17.72 3.95
N ASP A 110 -16.69 -17.98 2.97
CA ASP A 110 -18.15 -18.07 3.09
C ASP A 110 -18.94 -16.75 3.07
N SER A 111 -19.00 -16.12 1.90
CA SER A 111 -20.31 -15.71 1.34
C SER A 111 -20.15 -15.32 -0.11
N GLU A 112 -20.71 -16.14 -0.99
CA GLU A 112 -20.91 -15.86 -2.41
C GLU A 112 -21.63 -14.51 -2.58
N THR A 113 -21.01 -13.57 -3.29
CA THR A 113 -21.62 -12.70 -4.33
C THR A 113 -20.50 -11.82 -4.90
N SER A 114 -19.63 -12.41 -5.72
CA SER A 114 -18.71 -11.65 -6.58
C SER A 114 -18.63 -12.32 -7.95
N SER A 115 -19.80 -12.65 -8.51
CA SER A 115 -19.91 -13.40 -9.76
C SER A 115 -19.88 -12.55 -11.02
N LYS A 116 -19.78 -11.20 -10.97
CA LYS A 116 -19.96 -10.40 -12.20
C LYS A 116 -18.99 -9.25 -12.52
N LYS A 117 -17.94 -8.96 -11.74
CA LYS A 117 -16.95 -7.91 -12.13
C LYS A 117 -15.51 -8.39 -12.37
N PHE A 118 -15.22 -9.68 -12.19
CA PHE A 118 -13.86 -10.25 -12.34
C PHE A 118 -13.75 -11.30 -13.45
N ARG A 119 -14.61 -11.24 -14.48
CA ARG A 119 -14.61 -12.22 -15.59
C ARG A 119 -13.92 -11.75 -16.87
N LEU A 120 -12.99 -10.79 -16.80
CA LEU A 120 -12.25 -10.34 -18.00
C LEU A 120 -10.72 -10.48 -17.90
N SER A 121 -10.18 -11.14 -16.88
CA SER A 121 -8.72 -11.41 -16.80
C SER A 121 -8.38 -12.90 -16.67
N LYS A 122 -9.37 -13.79 -16.73
CA LYS A 122 -9.16 -15.25 -16.58
C LYS A 122 -8.88 -15.95 -17.92
N GLU A 123 -7.96 -15.39 -18.71
CA GLU A 123 -7.24 -16.14 -19.75
C GLU A 123 -5.79 -15.64 -19.81
N LEU A 124 -5.01 -16.05 -18.81
CA LEU A 124 -3.64 -16.53 -18.90
C LEU A 124 -3.28 -16.90 -17.46
N ASN A 125 -3.39 -18.18 -17.15
CA ASN A 125 -3.10 -18.74 -15.84
C ASN A 125 -1.57 -18.80 -15.67
N GLU A 126 -0.94 -17.63 -15.52
CA GLU A 126 0.43 -17.50 -15.03
C GLU A 126 0.32 -17.21 -13.53
N TYR A 127 0.35 -18.28 -12.75
CA TYR A 127 0.43 -18.23 -11.29
C TYR A 127 1.67 -17.40 -10.91
N ASP A 128 1.49 -16.16 -10.44
CA ASP A 128 2.61 -15.30 -10.05
C ASP A 128 3.25 -15.87 -8.76
N PRO A 129 4.46 -16.45 -8.81
CA PRO A 129 5.10 -17.08 -7.65
C PRO A 129 5.40 -16.07 -6.53
N ILE A 130 5.37 -14.77 -6.84
CA ILE A 130 5.66 -13.69 -5.90
C ILE A 130 4.53 -13.50 -4.88
N GLU A 131 3.27 -13.74 -5.26
CA GLU A 131 2.13 -13.58 -4.36
C GLU A 131 2.11 -14.61 -3.23
N GLN A 132 2.66 -15.81 -3.45
CA GLN A 132 2.68 -16.89 -2.45
C GLN A 132 3.76 -16.76 -1.37
N ILE A 133 4.66 -15.77 -1.47
CA ILE A 133 5.73 -15.58 -0.49
C ILE A 133 5.19 -14.83 0.74
N PHE A 134 4.99 -15.55 1.83
CA PHE A 134 4.51 -15.00 3.11
C PHE A 134 5.49 -14.04 3.80
N ASN A 135 6.79 -14.17 3.54
CA ASN A 135 7.79 -13.32 4.15
C ASN A 135 8.04 -12.08 3.28
N ILE A 136 7.65 -10.93 3.82
CA ILE A 136 7.83 -9.62 3.19
C ILE A 136 9.27 -9.42 2.67
N LYS A 137 10.30 -9.73 3.48
CA LYS A 137 11.70 -9.57 3.07
C LYS A 137 12.07 -10.47 1.88
N GLN A 138 11.51 -11.67 1.81
CA GLN A 138 11.73 -12.59 0.69
C GLN A 138 11.05 -12.09 -0.58
N ARG A 139 9.78 -11.64 -0.50
CA ARG A 139 9.05 -11.05 -1.63
C ARG A 139 9.81 -9.87 -2.23
N TRP A 140 10.35 -9.01 -1.36
CA TRP A 140 11.22 -7.88 -1.72
C TRP A 140 12.52 -8.28 -2.40
N SER A 141 13.15 -9.37 -1.93
CA SER A 141 14.36 -9.88 -2.55
C SER A 141 14.08 -10.37 -3.97
N LEU A 142 12.90 -10.98 -4.20
CA LEU A 142 12.49 -11.53 -5.48
C LEU A 142 12.10 -10.43 -6.48
N HIS A 143 11.27 -9.46 -6.08
CA HIS A 143 10.95 -8.30 -6.93
C HIS A 143 12.21 -7.57 -7.40
N ARG A 144 13.19 -7.35 -6.50
CA ARG A 144 14.47 -6.72 -6.88
C ARG A 144 15.30 -7.57 -7.84
N ARG A 145 15.24 -8.90 -7.74
CA ARG A 145 15.91 -9.80 -8.70
C ARG A 145 15.23 -9.77 -10.06
N ASN A 146 13.91 -9.86 -10.11
CA ASN A 146 13.15 -9.89 -11.36
C ASN A 146 13.23 -8.56 -12.10
N ALA A 147 13.15 -7.42 -11.39
CA ALA A 147 13.35 -6.10 -12.00
C ALA A 147 14.76 -5.95 -12.63
N LYS A 148 15.80 -6.52 -11.99
CA LYS A 148 17.16 -6.54 -12.56
C LYS A 148 17.25 -7.44 -13.80
N GLN A 149 16.55 -8.57 -13.81
CA GLN A 149 16.52 -9.49 -14.97
C GLN A 149 15.79 -8.88 -16.17
N HIS A 150 14.63 -8.25 -15.97
CA HIS A 150 13.93 -7.53 -17.04
C HIS A 150 14.78 -6.40 -17.63
N ARG A 151 15.52 -5.66 -16.80
CA ARG A 151 16.43 -4.60 -17.27
C ARG A 151 17.61 -5.15 -18.08
N LYS A 152 18.15 -6.32 -17.73
CA LYS A 152 19.21 -6.99 -18.51
C LYS A 152 18.70 -7.48 -19.87
N LYS A 153 17.46 -7.98 -19.95
CA LYS A 153 16.84 -8.39 -21.22
C LYS A 153 16.66 -7.21 -22.20
N LEU A 154 16.32 -6.01 -21.69
CA LEU A 154 16.14 -4.81 -22.51
C LEU A 154 17.45 -4.17 -23.01
N LEU A 155 18.59 -4.50 -22.40
CA LEU A 155 19.91 -3.99 -22.80
C LEU A 155 20.67 -4.95 -23.75
N ASN A 156 20.13 -6.14 -23.98
CA ASN A 156 20.69 -7.16 -24.87
C ASN A 156 19.89 -7.28 -26.19
N VAL A 157 19.19 -6.20 -26.59
CA VAL A 157 18.53 -6.05 -27.89
C VAL A 157 19.21 -4.93 -28.65
#